data_AF-A0A1L9RMP0-F1
#
_entry.id   AF-A0A1L9RMP0-F1
#
_cell.length_a   1.000
_cell.length_b   1.000
_cell.length_c   1.000
_cell.angle_alpha   90.00
_cell.angle_beta   90.00
_cell.angle_gamma   90.00
#
_symmetry.space_group_name_H-M   'P 1'
#
loop_
_entity.id
_entity.type
_entity.pdbx_description
1 polymer ?
#
loop_
_entity_poly.entity_id
_entity_poly.type
_entity_poly.pdbx_seq_one_letter_code
_entity_poly.pdbx_strand_id
1 'polypeptide(L)'
;MTTKLFVGGLAWQTTDQSLQNAFAEYGTVEEARVVKDRETGRSRGFGFVRFATAEEAQAAVNALNEQELEGRRIRVDLAVERQGGRR
;
A
#
# COMPACT_ATOMS: atom_id res chain seq x y z
N MET A 1 15.65 -7.17 1.55
CA MET A 1 14.80 -6.20 0.84
C MET A 1 13.36 -6.47 1.24
N THR A 2 12.57 -5.45 1.54
CA THR A 2 11.16 -5.62 1.96
C THR A 2 10.29 -5.70 0.70
N THR A 3 9.35 -6.65 0.65
CA THR A 3 8.33 -6.68 -0.41
C THR A 3 7.02 -6.03 0.02
N LYS A 4 6.98 -5.50 1.25
CA LYS A 4 5.82 -4.85 1.83
C LYS A 4 5.98 -3.34 1.71
N LEU A 5 4.90 -2.69 1.30
CA LEU A 5 4.76 -1.25 1.15
C LEU A 5 3.72 -0.72 2.12
N PHE A 6 4.01 0.45 2.67
CA PHE A 6 3.07 1.27 3.40
C PHE A 6 2.47 2.29 2.44
N VAL A 7 1.15 2.44 2.49
CA VAL A 7 0.43 3.42 1.67
C VAL A 7 -0.36 4.32 2.60
N GLY A 8 0.01 5.58 2.72
CA GLY A 8 -0.70 6.62 3.47
C GLY A 8 -1.41 7.62 2.55
N GLY A 9 -2.26 8.47 3.11
CA GLY A 9 -2.98 9.50 2.35
C GLY A 9 -4.17 9.01 1.53
N LEU A 10 -4.61 7.75 1.73
CA LEU A 10 -5.73 7.17 1.00
C LEU A 10 -7.05 7.92 1.27
N ALA A 11 -7.92 7.94 0.26
CA ALA A 11 -9.28 8.44 0.41
C ALA A 11 -10.12 7.52 1.30
N TRP A 12 -11.18 8.08 1.88
CA TRP A 12 -12.09 7.30 2.74
C TRP A 12 -12.87 6.24 1.97
N GLN A 13 -13.00 6.42 0.67
CA GLN A 13 -13.64 5.49 -0.25
C GLN A 13 -12.67 4.42 -0.80
N THR A 14 -11.35 4.58 -0.60
CA THR A 14 -10.37 3.61 -1.09
C THR A 14 -10.54 2.28 -0.36
N THR A 15 -10.70 1.21 -1.13
CA THR A 15 -10.84 -0.17 -0.65
C THR A 15 -9.57 -0.98 -0.92
N ASP A 16 -9.46 -2.15 -0.28
CA ASP A 16 -8.43 -3.15 -0.57
C ASP A 16 -8.37 -3.52 -2.07
N GLN A 17 -9.51 -3.71 -2.73
CA GLN A 17 -9.56 -3.96 -4.18
C GLN A 17 -9.05 -2.78 -5.01
N SER A 18 -9.46 -1.53 -4.72
CA SER A 18 -8.96 -0.36 -5.46
C SER A 18 -7.46 -0.19 -5.27
N LEU A 19 -6.96 -0.40 -4.04
CA LEU A 19 -5.54 -0.38 -3.75
C LEU A 19 -4.82 -1.49 -4.52
N GLN A 20 -5.34 -2.72 -4.50
CA GLN A 20 -4.74 -3.83 -5.22
C GLN A 20 -4.64 -3.53 -6.72
N ASN A 21 -5.72 -3.05 -7.35
CA ASN A 21 -5.72 -2.73 -8.78
C ASN A 21 -4.75 -1.59 -9.13
N ALA A 22 -4.70 -0.53 -8.32
CA ALA A 22 -3.78 0.58 -8.56
C ALA A 22 -2.31 0.14 -8.48
N PHE A 23 -1.99 -0.78 -7.57
CA PHE A 23 -0.64 -1.30 -7.41
C PHE A 23 -0.33 -2.46 -8.38
N ALA A 24 -1.35 -3.18 -8.86
CA ALA A 24 -1.22 -4.28 -9.82
C ALA A 24 -0.71 -3.83 -11.20
N GLU A 25 -0.89 -2.55 -11.55
CA GLU A 25 -0.33 -1.97 -12.78
C GLU A 25 1.21 -1.89 -12.76
N TYR A 26 1.80 -1.81 -11.57
CA TYR A 26 3.25 -1.67 -11.38
C TYR A 26 3.95 -3.00 -11.07
N GLY A 27 3.20 -4.05 -10.76
CA GLY A 27 3.74 -5.37 -10.44
C GLY A 27 2.72 -6.31 -9.83
N THR A 28 3.17 -7.49 -9.42
CA THR A 28 2.29 -8.53 -8.88
C THR A 28 2.01 -8.29 -7.39
N VAL A 29 0.79 -7.88 -7.06
CA VAL A 29 0.34 -7.69 -5.68
C VAL A 29 -0.16 -8.99 -5.07
N GLU A 30 0.61 -9.53 -4.13
CA GLU A 30 0.29 -10.73 -3.34
C GLU A 30 -0.76 -10.44 -2.27
N GLU A 31 -0.68 -9.29 -1.61
CA GLU A 31 -1.60 -8.92 -0.53
C GLU A 31 -1.85 -7.42 -0.52
N ALA A 32 -3.10 -6.99 -0.44
CA ALA A 32 -3.47 -5.59 -0.26
C ALA A 32 -4.47 -5.48 0.88
N ARG A 33 -4.20 -4.58 1.84
CA ARG A 33 -5.06 -4.39 3.00
C ARG A 33 -5.14 -2.93 3.38
N VAL A 34 -6.33 -2.34 3.22
CA VAL A 34 -6.62 -1.00 3.71
C VAL A 34 -7.03 -1.05 5.17
N VAL A 35 -6.43 -0.18 5.99
CA VAL A 35 -6.80 -0.03 7.40
C VAL A 35 -7.93 0.98 7.51
N LYS A 36 -9.10 0.46 7.86
CA LYS A 36 -10.32 1.22 8.12
C LYS A 36 -10.68 1.15 9.60
N ASP A 37 -11.19 2.27 10.08
CA ASP A 37 -11.68 2.42 11.44
C ASP A 37 -12.95 1.57 11.59
N ARG A 38 -12.97 0.71 12.60
CA ARG A 38 -14.05 -0.27 12.78
C ARG A 38 -15.28 0.32 13.47
N GLU A 39 -15.12 1.45 14.15
CA GLU A 39 -16.17 2.14 14.90
C GLU A 39 -16.96 3.09 13.99
N THR A 40 -16.25 3.86 13.17
CA THR A 40 -16.85 4.83 12.24
C THR A 40 -17.00 4.30 10.82
N GLY A 41 -16.39 3.16 10.51
CA GLY A 41 -16.33 2.61 9.14
C GLY A 41 -15.45 3.44 8.18
N ARG A 42 -14.82 4.51 8.65
CA ARG A 42 -14.03 5.42 7.80
C ARG A 42 -12.62 4.89 7.62
N SER A 43 -12.08 4.93 6.39
CA SER A 43 -10.68 4.57 6.19
C SER A 43 -9.79 5.50 7.03
N ARG A 44 -8.81 4.92 7.75
CA ARG A 44 -7.85 5.73 8.52
C ARG A 44 -6.88 6.49 7.62
N GLY A 45 -7.07 6.39 6.30
CA GLY A 45 -6.25 7.03 5.28
C GLY A 45 -4.93 6.30 5.06
N PHE A 46 -4.83 5.03 5.46
CA PHE A 46 -3.63 4.23 5.19
C PHE A 46 -3.94 2.75 5.00
N GLY A 47 -2.99 2.04 4.38
CA GLY A 47 -3.05 0.63 4.06
C GLY A 47 -1.65 0.05 3.86
N PHE A 48 -1.61 -1.26 3.61
CA PHE A 48 -0.40 -2.02 3.36
C PHE A 48 -0.58 -2.84 2.09
N VAL A 49 0.47 -2.91 1.28
CA VAL A 49 0.53 -3.73 0.07
C VAL A 49 1.75 -4.63 0.16
N ARG A 50 1.66 -5.86 -0.35
CA ARG A 50 2.77 -6.79 -0.46
C ARG A 50 2.89 -7.21 -1.91
N PHE A 51 4.08 -7.05 -2.46
CA PHE A 51 4.43 -7.51 -3.80
C PHE A 51 5.07 -8.89 -3.78
N ALA A 52 5.08 -9.53 -4.95
CA ALA A 52 5.80 -10.76 -5.20
C ALA A 52 7.32 -10.55 -5.04
N THR A 53 7.87 -9.49 -5.65
CA THR A 53 9.30 -9.17 -5.56
C THR A 53 9.56 -7.81 -4.92
N ALA A 54 10.77 -7.63 -4.39
CA ALA A 54 11.19 -6.36 -3.80
C ALA A 54 11.51 -5.29 -4.85
N GLU A 55 11.89 -5.69 -6.06
CA GLU A 55 12.17 -4.78 -7.18
C GLU A 55 10.88 -4.09 -7.64
N GLU A 56 9.80 -4.86 -7.85
CA GLU A 56 8.46 -4.33 -8.15
C GLU A 56 7.98 -3.39 -7.03
N ALA A 57 8.17 -3.79 -5.76
CA ALA A 57 7.81 -2.97 -4.62
C ALA A 57 8.54 -1.61 -4.64
N GLN A 58 9.84 -1.61 -4.89
CA GLN A 58 10.65 -0.40 -4.94
C GLN A 58 10.31 0.49 -6.14
N ALA A 59 10.02 -0.09 -7.30
CA ALA A 59 9.57 0.63 -8.48
C ALA A 59 8.21 1.29 -8.23
N ALA A 60 7.26 0.54 -7.64
CA ALA A 60 5.95 1.04 -7.26
C ALA A 60 6.05 2.19 -6.25
N VAL A 61 6.92 2.10 -5.23
CA VAL A 61 7.18 3.21 -4.30
C VAL A 61 7.60 4.46 -5.05
N ASN A 62 8.60 4.38 -5.93
CA ASN A 62 9.10 5.56 -6.62
C ASN A 62 8.08 6.15 -7.62
N ALA A 63 7.23 5.32 -8.21
CA ALA A 63 6.22 5.76 -9.18
C ALA A 63 4.94 6.30 -8.51
N LEU A 64 4.54 5.72 -7.38
CA LEU A 64 3.29 6.03 -6.67
C LEU A 64 3.44 6.96 -5.47
N ASN A 65 4.65 7.13 -4.94
CA ASN A 65 4.89 8.06 -3.84
C ASN A 65 4.56 9.49 -4.30
N GLU A 66 3.72 10.18 -3.52
CA GLU A 66 3.25 11.55 -3.77
C GLU A 66 2.31 11.72 -4.99
N GLN A 67 1.80 10.60 -5.53
CA GLN A 67 0.71 10.62 -6.52
C GLN A 67 -0.59 11.11 -5.92
N GLU A 68 -1.49 11.57 -6.77
CA GLU A 68 -2.85 11.95 -6.38
C GLU A 68 -3.83 10.81 -6.70
N LEU A 69 -4.36 10.16 -5.67
CA LEU A 69 -5.38 9.12 -5.77
C LEU A 69 -6.71 9.67 -5.26
N GLU A 70 -7.74 9.68 -6.10
CA GLU A 70 -9.09 10.11 -5.72
C GLU A 70 -9.15 11.53 -5.11
N GLY A 71 -8.31 12.44 -5.63
CA GLY A 71 -8.19 13.83 -5.14
C GLY A 71 -7.44 13.99 -3.82
N ARG A 72 -6.72 12.94 -3.37
CA ARG A 72 -5.83 13.01 -2.20
C ARG A 72 -4.43 12.53 -2.56
N ARG A 73 -3.43 13.23 -2.04
CA ARG A 73 -2.04 12.80 -2.17
C ARG A 73 -1.79 11.55 -1.35
N ILE A 74 -1.42 10.48 -2.03
CA ILE A 74 -0.99 9.23 -1.42
C ILE A 74 0.51 9.25 -1.19
N ARG A 75 0.95 8.59 -0.13
CA ARG A 75 2.35 8.45 0.23
C ARG A 75 2.70 6.98 0.27
N VAL A 76 3.61 6.55 -0.58
CA VAL A 76 4.00 5.15 -0.67
C VAL A 76 5.42 5.04 -0.15
N ASP A 77 5.62 4.15 0.81
CA ASP A 77 6.92 3.98 1.46
C ASP A 77 7.21 2.50 1.67
N LEU A 78 8.47 2.13 1.82
CA LEU A 78 8.82 0.75 2.13
C LEU A 78 8.34 0.44 3.55
N ALA A 79 7.41 -0.49 3.69
CA ALA A 79 7.01 -0.92 5.01
C ALA A 79 8.18 -1.66 5.64
N VAL A 80 8.64 -1.15 6.78
CA VAL A 80 9.60 -1.83 7.63
C VAL A 80 8.88 -3.02 8.25
N GLU A 81 8.83 -4.13 7.53
CA GLU A 81 8.56 -5.42 8.13
C GLU A 81 9.77 -5.70 9.01
N ARG A 82 9.65 -5.40 10.31
CA ARG A 82 10.64 -5.85 11.29
C ARG A 82 10.78 -7.33 11.04
N GLN A 83 11.95 -7.70 10.53
CA GLN A 83 12.31 -9.02 10.10
C GLN A 83 12.18 -9.93 11.33
N GLY A 84 10.98 -10.49 11.51
CA GLY A 84 10.72 -11.52 12.49
C GLY A 84 11.56 -12.71 12.07
N GLY A 85 12.69 -12.87 12.75
CA GLY A 85 13.62 -13.95 12.51
C GLY A 85 12.86 -15.28 12.49
N ARG A 86 12.79 -15.90 11.32
CA ARG A 86 12.59 -17.34 11.23
C ARG A 86 13.95 -17.98 11.45
N ARG A 87 14.22 -18.38 12.69
CA ARG A 87 15.07 -19.53 13.02
C ARG A 87 14.35 -20.33 14.09
#